data_AF-A0A9N7C749-F1
#
_entry.id   AF-A0A9N7C749-F1
#
_cell.length_a   1.000
_cell.length_b   1.000
_cell.length_c   1.000
_cell.angle_alpha   90.00
_cell.angle_beta   90.00
_cell.angle_gamma   90.00
#
_symmetry.space_group_name_H-M   'P 1'
#
loop_
_entity.id
_entity.type
_entity.pdbx_description
1 polymer ?
#
loop_
_entity_poly.entity_id
_entity_poly.type
_entity_poly.pdbx_seq_one_letter_code
_entity_poly.pdbx_strand_id
1 'polypeptide(L)'
;MTDKPTAAAREHMHKLAARGLKEPKLLQKEEVIAIAQHVAKEHGRASGTEHEIAKKAEHNPEGVTAAEIQALCAHVTGERTAR
;
A
#
# COMPACT_ATOMS: atom_id res chain seq x y z
N MET A 1 1.55 -12.33 -21.29
CA MET A 1 1.17 -10.98 -21.74
C MET A 1 1.44 -10.05 -20.58
N THR A 2 2.38 -9.12 -20.73
CA THR A 2 2.79 -8.22 -19.64
C THR A 2 1.93 -6.98 -19.71
N ASP A 3 0.76 -7.02 -19.05
CA ASP A 3 -0.08 -5.83 -18.88
C ASP A 3 0.71 -4.78 -18.09
N LYS A 4 1.28 -3.81 -18.81
CA LYS A 4 1.74 -2.58 -18.17
C LYS A 4 0.53 -1.97 -17.47
N PRO A 5 0.63 -1.59 -16.18
CA PRO A 5 -0.49 -0.98 -15.47
C PRO A 5 -0.93 0.26 -16.25
N THR A 6 -2.19 0.27 -16.66
CA THR A 6 -2.79 1.41 -17.36
C THR A 6 -2.78 2.63 -16.45
N ALA A 7 -2.79 3.84 -17.02
CA ALA A 7 -2.88 5.07 -16.24
C ALA A 7 -4.07 5.04 -15.26
N ALA A 8 -5.19 4.44 -15.67
CA ALA A 8 -6.37 4.23 -14.84
C ALA A 8 -6.11 3.32 -13.62
N ALA A 9 -5.39 2.20 -13.80
CA ALA A 9 -5.03 1.32 -12.69
C ALA A 9 -4.12 2.02 -11.67
N ARG A 10 -3.20 2.85 -12.16
CA ARG A 10 -2.30 3.64 -11.30
C ARG A 10 -3.08 4.73 -10.54
N GLU A 11 -3.97 5.45 -11.22
CA GLU A 11 -4.83 6.45 -10.57
C GLU A 11 -5.75 5.83 -9.51
N HIS A 12 -6.30 4.65 -9.80
CA HIS A 12 -7.11 3.89 -8.84
C HIS A 12 -6.30 3.55 -7.58
N MET A 13 -5.06 3.07 -7.74
CA MET A 13 -4.18 2.75 -6.61
C MET A 13 -3.85 3.99 -5.76
N HIS A 14 -3.57 5.13 -6.40
CA HIS A 14 -3.35 6.41 -5.68
C HIS A 14 -4.60 6.87 -4.92
N LYS A 15 -5.79 6.76 -5.51
CA LYS A 15 -7.07 7.09 -4.83
C LYS A 15 -7.32 6.17 -3.65
N LEU A 16 -7.04 4.88 -3.81
CA LEU A 16 -7.19 3.89 -2.75
C LEU A 16 -6.24 4.19 -1.57
N ALA A 17 -4.97 4.47 -1.86
CA ALA A 17 -3.99 4.85 -0.85
C ALA A 17 -4.36 6.17 -0.16
N ALA A 18 -4.84 7.18 -0.89
CA ALA A 18 -5.31 8.43 -0.30
C ALA A 18 -6.49 8.21 0.67
N ARG A 19 -7.39 7.27 0.37
CA ARG A 19 -8.46 6.87 1.30
C ARG A 19 -7.88 6.14 2.51
N GLY A 20 -6.96 5.21 2.30
CA GLY A 20 -6.28 4.48 3.37
C GLY A 20 -5.48 5.35 4.34
N LEU A 21 -4.98 6.50 3.89
CA LEU A 21 -4.35 7.49 4.76
C LEU A 21 -5.34 8.11 5.75
N LYS A 22 -6.54 8.46 5.27
CA LYS A 22 -7.59 9.12 6.07
C LYS A 22 -8.37 8.13 6.92
N GLU A 23 -8.71 6.99 6.33
CA GLU A 23 -9.64 6.01 6.88
C GLU A 23 -9.08 4.58 6.74
N PRO A 24 -7.92 4.27 7.33
CA PRO A 24 -7.24 2.98 7.16
C PRO A 24 -8.10 1.78 7.61
N LYS A 25 -8.99 1.99 8.58
CA LYS A 25 -9.89 0.96 9.12
C LYS A 25 -11.08 0.63 8.21
N LEU A 26 -11.35 1.46 7.20
CA LEU A 26 -12.44 1.24 6.24
C LEU A 26 -11.96 0.52 4.98
N LEU A 27 -10.64 0.31 4.83
CA LEU A 27 -10.10 -0.50 3.76
C LEU A 27 -10.53 -1.95 3.93
N GLN A 28 -10.99 -2.53 2.82
CA GLN A 28 -11.31 -3.94 2.73
C GLN A 28 -10.02 -4.76 2.69
N LYS A 29 -10.15 -6.04 3.01
CA LYS A 29 -9.06 -7.00 3.01
C LYS A 29 -8.29 -7.01 1.68
N GLU A 30 -9.01 -7.05 0.56
CA GLU A 30 -8.46 -7.10 -0.79
C GLU A 30 -7.71 -5.82 -1.13
N GLU A 31 -8.19 -4.68 -0.63
CA GLU A 31 -7.57 -3.37 -0.84
C GLU A 31 -6.26 -3.24 -0.06
N VAL A 32 -6.22 -3.73 1.18
CA VAL A 32 -4.99 -3.80 1.97
C VAL A 32 -3.95 -4.69 1.27
N ILE A 33 -4.36 -5.85 0.76
CA ILE A 33 -3.48 -6.75 0.00
C ILE A 33 -2.97 -6.05 -1.28
N ALA A 34 -3.83 -5.35 -2.01
CA ALA A 34 -3.45 -4.68 -3.26
C ALA A 34 -2.38 -3.59 -3.03
N ILE A 35 -2.53 -2.80 -1.96
CA ILE A 35 -1.53 -1.79 -1.57
C ILE A 35 -0.23 -2.49 -1.14
N ALA A 36 -0.32 -3.54 -0.32
CA ALA A 36 0.84 -4.29 0.13
C ALA A 36 1.65 -4.87 -1.04
N GLN A 37 0.98 -5.53 -1.99
CA GLN A 37 1.61 -6.06 -3.20
C GLN A 37 2.25 -4.97 -4.06
N HIS A 38 1.66 -3.78 -4.11
CA HIS A 38 2.25 -2.66 -4.82
C HIS A 38 3.58 -2.24 -4.17
N VAL A 39 3.59 -2.05 -2.86
CA VAL A 39 4.79 -1.66 -2.09
C VAL A 39 5.87 -2.75 -2.13
N ALA A 40 5.47 -4.03 -2.03
CA ALA A 40 6.40 -5.16 -2.11
C ALA A 40 7.10 -5.27 -3.49
N LYS A 41 6.44 -4.85 -4.57
CA LYS A 41 7.02 -4.85 -5.93
C LYS A 41 7.92 -3.64 -6.21
N GLU A 42 7.87 -2.58 -5.40
CA GLU A 42 8.72 -1.39 -5.57
C GLU A 42 10.14 -1.62 -5.05
N HIS A 43 10.97 -2.25 -5.88
CA HIS A 43 12.39 -2.46 -5.59
C HIS A 43 13.14 -1.12 -5.41
N GLY A 44 13.71 -0.89 -4.23
CA GLY A 44 14.61 0.23 -3.93
C GLY A 44 13.94 1.55 -3.54
N ARG A 45 12.61 1.62 -3.48
CA ARG A 45 11.88 2.81 -2.99
C ARG A 45 11.26 2.61 -1.61
N ALA A 46 10.79 1.40 -1.34
CA ALA A 46 10.27 1.02 -0.04
C ALA A 46 11.42 0.72 0.93
N SER A 47 11.33 1.21 2.15
CA SER A 47 12.20 0.87 3.27
C SER A 47 12.02 -0.60 3.68
N GLY A 48 13.00 -1.15 4.41
CA GLY A 48 12.90 -2.52 4.94
C GLY A 48 11.65 -2.73 5.79
N THR A 49 11.29 -1.75 6.62
CA THR A 49 10.08 -1.77 7.45
C THR A 49 8.80 -1.81 6.60
N GLU A 50 8.69 -0.99 5.56
CA GLU A 50 7.53 -1.03 4.65
C GLU A 50 7.42 -2.39 3.94
N HIS A 51 8.56 -3.01 3.61
CA HIS A 51 8.59 -4.35 3.03
C HIS A 51 8.11 -5.44 4.00
N GLU A 52 8.49 -5.36 5.27
CA GLU A 52 8.01 -6.29 6.30
C GLU A 52 6.51 -6.13 6.54
N ILE A 53 6.02 -4.88 6.61
CA ILE A 53 4.60 -4.57 6.73
C ILE A 53 3.83 -5.09 5.51
N ALA A 54 4.36 -4.88 4.30
CA ALA A 54 3.74 -5.37 3.07
C ALA A 54 3.62 -6.90 3.08
N LYS A 55 4.69 -7.63 3.45
CA LYS A 55 4.64 -9.09 3.60
C LYS A 55 3.59 -9.52 4.64
N LYS A 56 3.57 -8.86 5.79
CA LYS A 56 2.56 -9.13 6.84
C LYS A 56 1.14 -8.91 6.31
N ALA A 57 0.91 -7.83 5.58
CA ALA A 57 -0.38 -7.48 5.02
C ALA A 57 -0.84 -8.42 3.89
N GLU A 58 0.08 -8.99 3.11
CA GLU A 58 -0.24 -10.03 2.13
C GLU A 58 -0.71 -11.33 2.78
N HIS A 59 -0.14 -11.72 3.92
CA HIS A 59 -0.45 -12.97 4.60
C HIS A 59 -1.58 -12.86 5.64
N ASN A 60 -1.62 -11.75 6.38
CA ASN A 60 -2.60 -11.48 7.43
C ASN A 60 -3.05 -10.00 7.39
N PRO A 61 -3.86 -9.60 6.40
CA PRO A 61 -4.34 -8.23 6.25
C PRO A 61 -5.18 -7.72 7.44
N GLU A 62 -5.86 -8.61 8.16
CA GLU A 62 -6.65 -8.24 9.35
C GLU A 62 -5.79 -8.03 10.60
N GLY A 63 -4.58 -8.63 10.63
CA GLY A 63 -3.59 -8.43 11.69
C GLY A 63 -2.72 -7.19 11.51
N VAL A 64 -2.98 -6.38 10.48
CA VAL A 64 -2.26 -5.13 10.20
C VAL A 64 -2.94 -3.99 10.94
N THR A 65 -2.15 -3.19 11.63
CA THR A 65 -2.63 -2.02 12.36
C THR A 65 -2.96 -0.87 11.41
N ALA A 66 -3.79 0.06 11.86
CA ALA A 66 -4.10 1.27 11.09
C ALA A 66 -2.85 2.09 10.72
N ALA A 67 -1.85 2.14 11.60
CA ALA A 67 -0.60 2.85 11.35
C ALA A 67 0.26 2.17 10.28
N GLU A 68 0.32 0.84 10.31
CA GLU A 68 0.99 0.03 9.28
C GLU A 68 0.33 0.20 7.90
N ILE A 69 -1.02 0.20 7.85
CA ILE A 69 -1.77 0.49 6.62
C ILE A 69 -1.46 1.90 6.12
N GLN A 70 -1.45 2.91 7.01
CA GLN A 70 -1.12 4.29 6.66
C GLN A 70 0.31 4.41 6.10
N ALA A 71 1.28 3.68 6.67
CA ALA A 71 2.64 3.68 6.17
C ALA A 71 2.71 3.15 4.73
N LEU A 72 2.05 2.03 4.44
CA LEU A 72 1.97 1.51 3.07
C LEU A 72 1.27 2.50 2.12
N CYS A 73 0.19 3.14 2.56
CA CYS A 73 -0.53 4.12 1.75
C CYS A 73 0.31 5.38 1.46
N ALA A 74 1.05 5.88 2.46
CA ALA A 74 1.93 7.04 2.33
C ALA A 74 3.03 6.81 1.28
N HIS A 75 3.56 5.59 1.24
CA HIS A 75 4.50 5.18 0.20
C HIS A 75 3.89 5.30 -1.20
N VAL A 76 2.67 4.77 -1.39
CA VAL A 76 1.96 4.81 -2.67
C VAL A 76 1.60 6.23 -3.10
N THR A 77 1.15 7.10 -2.18
CA THR A 77 0.84 8.50 -2.54
C THR A 77 2.09 9.33 -2.78
N GLY A 78 3.27 8.85 -2.39
CA GLY A 78 4.50 9.62 -2.41
C GLY A 78 4.59 10.64 -1.28
N GLU A 79 3.60 10.67 -0.37
CA GLU A 79 3.63 11.42 0.89
C GLU A 79 4.50 10.70 1.93
N ARG A 80 5.70 10.29 1.53
CA ARG A 80 6.73 9.88 2.47
C ARG A 80 6.99 11.09 3.34
N THR A 81 6.43 11.06 4.54
CA THR A 81 6.75 12.01 5.58
C THR A 81 8.23 11.79 5.85
N ALA A 82 9.05 12.66 5.27
CA ALA A 82 10.50 12.65 5.48
C ALA A 82 10.72 12.62 6.99
N ARG A 83 11.19 11.47 7.50
CA ARG A 83 11.82 11.36 8.80
C ARG A 83 13.31 11.26 8.58
#